data_AF-A0A1H4XP46-F1
#
_entry.id   AF-A0A1H4XP46-F1
#
_cell.length_a   1.000
_cell.length_b   1.000
_cell.length_c   1.000
_cell.angle_alpha   90.00
_cell.angle_beta   90.00
_cell.angle_gamma   90.00
#
_symmetry.space_group_name_H-M   'P 1'
#
loop_
_entity.id
_entity.type
_entity.pdbx_description
1 polymer ?
#
loop_
_entity_poly.entity_id
_entity_poly.type
_entity_poly.pdbx_seq_one_letter_code
_entity_poly.pdbx_strand_id
1 'polypeptide(L)'
;MSTSARSAATTFTGWGMVLSGAAAVVVAFWGVSPYPPLVPELLLAGLSALFAVGWVLASYRAAARDRDPLRKPRPDTRYPNPVLRYVLCFGVPLATFAAFLTAFNVSGSYGRETERLERAGYDEYSVAVVRLAGEPEFHEGGEDHDPYYLTDLALRIPYEAGRREVTLRGVYTRSKAPRPGTKVDVYFAPRDPNTPVTEDGRRSTVRLFLIAFLGIWIWPLLLGVGFSLKGMSDDDDVHDLRRFSPGVHLPALAVLLTGLLLLLPKALDFQVAGHDQLYALISCLTPALALTWVVIKKA
;
A
#
# COMPACT_ATOMS: atom_id res chain seq x y z
N MET A 1 -25.48 -32.99 -24.98
CA MET A 1 -24.71 -31.76 -24.66
C MET A 1 -23.47 -32.17 -23.86
N SER A 2 -22.32 -32.36 -24.50
CA SER A 2 -21.07 -32.68 -23.80
C SER A 2 -20.43 -31.38 -23.33
N THR A 3 -20.56 -31.07 -22.04
CA THR A 3 -19.85 -29.95 -21.41
C THR A 3 -18.36 -30.07 -21.67
N SER A 4 -17.75 -29.04 -22.26
CA SER A 4 -16.31 -28.98 -22.50
C SER A 4 -15.61 -29.17 -21.16
N ALA A 5 -14.90 -30.28 -20.97
CA ALA A 5 -14.15 -30.52 -19.76
C ALA A 5 -12.91 -29.63 -19.76
N ARG A 6 -13.10 -28.36 -19.39
CA ARG A 6 -12.19 -27.74 -18.42
C ARG A 6 -12.05 -28.77 -17.31
N SER A 7 -10.82 -29.05 -16.88
CA SER A 7 -10.67 -29.41 -15.48
C SER A 7 -11.30 -28.24 -14.72
N ALA A 8 -12.47 -28.42 -14.12
CA ALA A 8 -13.15 -27.35 -13.37
C ALA A 8 -12.17 -26.65 -12.41
N ALA A 9 -11.18 -27.41 -11.92
CA ALA A 9 -10.05 -26.93 -11.16
C ALA A 9 -9.23 -25.82 -11.86
N THR A 10 -8.79 -25.94 -13.12
CA THR A 10 -7.98 -24.86 -13.77
C THR A 10 -8.76 -23.57 -13.98
N THR A 11 -10.08 -23.65 -14.09
CA THR A 11 -10.92 -22.45 -14.18
C THR A 11 -11.15 -21.84 -12.82
N PHE A 12 -11.49 -22.66 -11.84
CA PHE A 12 -11.72 -22.22 -10.47
C PHE A 12 -10.46 -21.58 -9.88
N THR A 13 -9.30 -22.22 -10.02
CA THR A 13 -8.03 -21.68 -9.53
C THR A 13 -7.56 -20.47 -10.33
N GLY A 14 -7.79 -20.44 -11.65
CA GLY A 14 -7.47 -19.27 -12.47
C GLY A 14 -8.26 -18.03 -12.07
N TRP A 15 -9.58 -18.15 -11.90
CA TRP A 15 -10.42 -17.05 -11.43
C TRP A 15 -10.19 -16.72 -9.96
N GLY A 16 -9.99 -17.73 -9.11
CA GLY A 16 -9.66 -17.54 -7.70
C GLY A 16 -8.41 -16.69 -7.52
N MET A 17 -7.35 -16.97 -8.29
CA MET A 17 -6.13 -16.17 -8.33
C MET A 17 -6.41 -14.71 -8.71
N VAL A 18 -7.09 -14.47 -9.83
CA VAL A 18 -7.40 -13.12 -10.30
C VAL A 18 -8.26 -12.34 -9.30
N LEU A 19 -9.32 -12.94 -8.78
CA LEU A 19 -10.26 -12.29 -7.87
C LEU A 19 -9.61 -11.96 -6.52
N SER A 20 -8.88 -12.91 -5.95
CA SER A 20 -8.15 -12.70 -4.68
C SER A 20 -7.01 -11.68 -4.83
N GLY A 21 -6.27 -11.69 -5.94
CA GLY A 21 -5.24 -10.69 -6.25
C GLY A 21 -5.85 -9.29 -6.43
N ALA A 22 -6.93 -9.17 -7.18
CA ALA A 22 -7.66 -7.91 -7.34
C ALA A 22 -8.19 -7.40 -6.00
N ALA A 23 -8.75 -8.29 -5.17
CA ALA A 23 -9.20 -7.93 -3.83
C ALA A 23 -8.04 -7.44 -2.94
N ALA A 24 -6.88 -8.11 -2.97
CA ALA A 24 -5.70 -7.67 -2.21
C ALA A 24 -5.27 -6.26 -2.60
N VAL A 25 -5.24 -5.96 -3.90
CA VAL A 25 -4.93 -4.64 -4.44
C VAL A 25 -5.95 -3.59 -3.99
N VAL A 26 -7.25 -3.89 -4.09
CA VAL A 26 -8.33 -2.98 -3.65
C VAL A 26 -8.24 -2.70 -2.15
N VAL A 27 -8.04 -3.72 -1.31
CA VAL A 27 -7.90 -3.57 0.14
C VAL A 27 -6.67 -2.72 0.48
N ALA A 28 -5.54 -2.94 -0.23
CA ALA A 28 -4.35 -2.12 -0.08
C ALA A 28 -4.57 -0.65 -0.48
N PHE A 29 -5.33 -0.37 -1.55
CA PHE A 29 -5.68 1.00 -1.92
C PHE A 29 -6.64 1.65 -0.95
N TRP A 30 -7.66 0.92 -0.50
CA TRP A 30 -8.69 1.46 0.38
C TRP A 30 -8.21 1.69 1.81
N GLY A 31 -7.04 1.16 2.17
CA GLY A 31 -6.47 1.37 3.49
C GLY A 31 -7.21 0.65 4.59
N VAL A 32 -7.80 -0.52 4.29
CA VAL A 32 -8.56 -1.32 5.26
C VAL A 32 -7.71 -1.63 6.50
N SER A 33 -6.44 -1.98 6.31
CA SER A 33 -5.44 -2.00 7.38
C SER A 33 -4.49 -0.82 7.19
N PRO A 34 -4.69 0.34 7.88
CA PRO A 34 -3.87 1.53 7.69
C PRO A 34 -2.40 1.31 8.08
N TYR A 35 -2.15 0.37 9.00
CA TYR A 35 -0.84 0.06 9.55
C TYR A 35 -0.56 -1.46 9.53
N PRO A 36 0.72 -1.88 9.49
CA PRO A 36 1.12 -3.26 9.72
C PRO A 36 0.72 -3.81 11.11
N PRO A 37 0.43 -5.12 11.24
CA PRO A 37 0.45 -6.13 10.19
C PRO A 37 -0.74 -6.02 9.23
N LEU A 38 -0.48 -6.08 7.93
CA LEU A 38 -1.46 -5.94 6.84
C LEU A 38 -2.24 -7.25 6.63
N VAL A 39 -2.95 -7.70 7.66
CA VAL A 39 -3.59 -9.03 7.71
C VAL A 39 -4.53 -9.28 6.53
N PRO A 40 -5.51 -8.41 6.21
CA PRO A 40 -6.45 -8.71 5.13
C PRO A 40 -5.77 -8.69 3.75
N GLU A 41 -4.82 -7.78 3.52
CA GLU A 41 -4.03 -7.72 2.28
C GLU A 41 -3.19 -8.99 2.10
N LEU A 42 -2.50 -9.43 3.17
CA LEU A 42 -1.66 -10.63 3.16
C LEU A 42 -2.46 -11.91 2.99
N LEU A 43 -3.64 -12.03 3.61
CA LEU A 43 -4.51 -13.19 3.42
C LEU A 43 -4.98 -13.30 1.98
N LEU A 44 -5.40 -12.18 1.37
CA LEU A 44 -5.86 -12.16 -0.01
C LEU A 44 -4.72 -12.43 -1.00
N ALA A 45 -3.53 -11.86 -0.77
CA ALA A 45 -2.33 -12.15 -1.54
C ALA A 45 -1.89 -13.62 -1.40
N GLY A 46 -1.97 -14.18 -0.19
CA GLY A 46 -1.69 -15.58 0.10
C GLY A 46 -2.66 -16.53 -0.59
N LEU A 47 -3.97 -16.21 -0.60
CA LEU A 47 -4.97 -16.94 -1.36
C LEU A 47 -4.69 -16.89 -2.87
N SER A 48 -4.28 -15.74 -3.39
CA SER A 48 -3.88 -15.60 -4.80
C SER A 48 -2.70 -16.51 -5.14
N ALA A 49 -1.67 -16.54 -4.29
CA ALA A 49 -0.53 -17.44 -4.45
C ALA A 49 -0.94 -18.93 -4.40
N LEU A 50 -1.83 -19.30 -3.47
CA LEU A 50 -2.33 -20.67 -3.33
C LEU A 50 -3.12 -21.08 -4.59
N PHE A 51 -3.98 -20.21 -5.09
CA PHE A 51 -4.70 -20.43 -6.34
C PHE A 51 -3.75 -20.49 -7.55
N ALA A 52 -2.70 -19.67 -7.59
CA ALA A 52 -1.70 -19.73 -8.65
C ALA A 52 -0.97 -21.09 -8.67
N VAL A 53 -0.53 -21.58 -7.51
CA VAL A 53 0.07 -22.91 -7.36
C VAL A 53 -0.93 -24.00 -7.75
N GLY A 54 -2.18 -23.90 -7.29
CA GLY A 54 -3.25 -24.83 -7.66
C GLY A 54 -3.53 -24.85 -9.17
N TRP A 55 -3.45 -23.68 -9.83
CA TRP A 55 -3.58 -23.55 -11.28
C TRP A 55 -2.43 -24.22 -12.02
N VAL A 56 -1.19 -24.02 -11.58
CA VAL A 56 -0.01 -24.69 -12.15
C VAL A 56 -0.11 -26.21 -11.99
N LEU A 57 -0.46 -26.71 -10.80
CA LEU A 57 -0.61 -28.15 -10.54
C LEU A 57 -1.72 -28.76 -11.39
N ALA A 58 -2.87 -28.10 -11.48
CA ALA A 58 -3.99 -28.56 -12.30
C ALA A 58 -3.65 -28.53 -13.79
N SER A 59 -2.91 -27.53 -14.25
CA SER A 59 -2.47 -27.40 -15.65
C SER A 59 -1.39 -28.41 -16.01
N TYR A 60 -0.44 -28.67 -15.11
CA TYR A 60 0.57 -29.72 -15.28
C TYR A 60 -0.07 -31.12 -15.38
N ARG A 61 -1.02 -31.43 -14.49
CA ARG A 61 -1.79 -32.68 -14.53
C ARG A 61 -2.64 -32.81 -15.81
N ALA A 62 -3.24 -31.72 -16.27
CA ALA A 62 -3.99 -31.71 -17.52
C ALA A 62 -3.08 -31.95 -18.74
N ALA A 63 -1.94 -31.27 -18.80
CA ALA A 63 -0.95 -31.45 -19.87
C ALA A 63 -0.38 -32.87 -19.90
N ALA A 64 -0.15 -33.50 -18.75
CA ALA A 64 0.27 -34.90 -18.67
C ALA A 64 -0.79 -35.86 -19.23
N ARG A 65 -2.08 -35.58 -19.03
CA ARG A 65 -3.20 -36.36 -19.60
C ARG A 65 -3.46 -36.08 -21.08
N ASP A 66 -3.02 -34.93 -21.59
CA ASP A 66 -3.12 -34.58 -23.02
C ASP A 66 -2.00 -35.24 -23.85
N ARG A 67 -0.91 -35.68 -23.22
CA ARG A 67 0.18 -36.46 -23.84
C ARG A 67 -0.16 -37.94 -24.06
N ASP A 68 -1.37 -38.37 -23.68
CA ASP A 68 -1.85 -39.72 -23.92
C ASP A 68 -2.08 -39.92 -25.44
N PRO A 69 -1.32 -40.80 -26.12
CA PRO A 69 -1.38 -40.98 -27.57
C PRO A 69 -2.74 -41.52 -28.06
N LEU A 70 -3.57 -42.04 -27.16
CA LEU A 70 -4.89 -42.58 -27.51
C LEU A 70 -6.00 -41.52 -27.49
N ARG A 71 -5.68 -40.28 -27.14
CA ARG A 71 -6.69 -39.22 -26.99
C ARG A 71 -6.93 -38.49 -28.30
N LYS A 72 -8.21 -38.44 -28.72
CA LYS A 72 -8.64 -37.66 -29.90
C LYS A 72 -8.24 -36.18 -29.75
N PRO A 73 -7.57 -35.58 -30.76
CA PRO A 73 -7.31 -34.15 -30.77
C PRO A 73 -8.65 -33.42 -30.77
N ARG A 74 -8.85 -32.58 -29.75
CA ARG A 74 -10.06 -31.73 -29.66
C ARG A 74 -9.70 -30.35 -30.22
N PRO A 75 -10.51 -29.80 -31.13
CA PRO A 75 -10.32 -28.44 -31.60
C PRO A 75 -10.48 -27.47 -30.42
N ASP A 76 -9.53 -26.54 -30.29
CA ASP A 76 -9.58 -25.46 -29.31
C ASP A 76 -10.60 -24.43 -29.82
N THR A 77 -11.88 -24.71 -29.60
CA THR A 77 -13.04 -23.92 -30.09
C THR A 77 -13.25 -22.64 -29.28
N ARG A 78 -12.22 -22.13 -28.61
CA ARG A 78 -12.36 -20.99 -27.72
C ARG A 78 -12.04 -19.70 -28.44
N TYR A 79 -13.04 -18.81 -28.41
CA TYR A 79 -12.84 -17.42 -28.74
C TYR A 79 -11.92 -16.74 -27.71
N PRO A 80 -11.10 -15.77 -28.16
CA PRO A 80 -10.30 -14.94 -27.27
C PRO A 80 -11.19 -14.25 -26.24
N ASN A 81 -10.79 -14.27 -24.96
CA ASN A 81 -11.52 -13.58 -23.91
C ASN A 81 -10.95 -12.15 -23.79
N PRO A 82 -11.70 -11.11 -24.20
CA PRO A 82 -11.19 -9.74 -24.21
C PRO A 82 -10.85 -9.24 -22.79
N VAL A 83 -11.48 -9.80 -21.75
CA VAL A 83 -11.24 -9.42 -20.35
C VAL A 83 -9.81 -9.74 -19.92
N LEU A 84 -9.21 -10.82 -20.43
CA LEU A 84 -7.85 -11.24 -20.04
C LEU A 84 -6.81 -10.18 -20.39
N ARG A 85 -6.97 -9.53 -21.54
CA ARG A 85 -6.11 -8.43 -21.99
C ARG A 85 -6.17 -7.26 -21.02
N TYR A 86 -7.37 -6.85 -20.60
CA TYR A 86 -7.51 -5.80 -19.58
C TYR A 86 -6.89 -6.20 -18.24
N VAL A 87 -7.14 -7.43 -17.78
CA VAL A 87 -6.61 -7.94 -16.50
C VAL A 87 -5.08 -7.92 -16.50
N LEU A 88 -4.42 -8.30 -17.61
CA LEU A 88 -2.96 -8.27 -17.69
C LEU A 88 -2.42 -6.84 -17.84
N CYS A 89 -2.96 -6.08 -18.80
CA CYS A 89 -2.44 -4.74 -19.12
C CYS A 89 -2.63 -3.74 -17.96
N PHE A 90 -3.73 -3.84 -17.20
CA PHE A 90 -3.97 -2.96 -16.06
C PHE A 90 -3.57 -3.60 -14.72
N GLY A 91 -3.71 -4.92 -14.59
CA GLY A 91 -3.40 -5.62 -13.34
C GLY A 91 -1.92 -5.59 -12.98
N VAL A 92 -1.01 -5.68 -13.96
CA VAL A 92 0.44 -5.62 -13.69
C VAL A 92 0.86 -4.24 -13.16
N PRO A 93 0.53 -3.11 -13.83
CA PRO A 93 0.80 -1.78 -13.28
C PRO A 93 0.18 -1.57 -11.90
N LEU A 94 -1.08 -2.00 -11.70
CA LEU A 94 -1.76 -1.87 -10.41
C LEU A 94 -1.09 -2.69 -9.30
N ALA A 95 -0.67 -3.93 -9.59
CA ALA A 95 0.04 -4.77 -8.63
C ALA A 95 1.42 -4.19 -8.28
N THR A 96 2.16 -3.68 -9.27
CA THR A 96 3.42 -2.95 -9.05
C THR A 96 3.21 -1.73 -8.18
N PHE A 97 2.16 -0.94 -8.43
CA PHE A 97 1.87 0.25 -7.64
C PHE A 97 1.42 -0.09 -6.22
N ALA A 98 0.60 -1.13 -6.02
CA ALA A 98 0.22 -1.59 -4.69
C ALA A 98 1.42 -2.08 -3.86
N ALA A 99 2.36 -2.80 -4.48
CA ALA A 99 3.63 -3.17 -3.85
C ALA A 99 4.46 -1.93 -3.49
N PHE A 100 4.50 -0.93 -4.37
CA PHE A 100 5.20 0.33 -4.13
C PHE A 100 4.62 1.09 -2.93
N LEU A 101 3.29 1.24 -2.87
CA LEU A 101 2.63 1.85 -1.71
C LEU A 101 2.94 1.12 -0.41
N THR A 102 3.02 -0.21 -0.44
CA THR A 102 3.34 -1.03 0.73
C THR A 102 4.74 -0.71 1.27
N ALA A 103 5.71 -0.39 0.41
CA ALA A 103 7.06 0.00 0.83
C ALA A 103 7.08 1.29 1.65
N PHE A 104 6.14 2.21 1.42
CA PHE A 104 6.02 3.49 2.12
C PHE A 104 5.04 3.48 3.30
N ASN A 105 4.53 2.31 3.69
CA ASN A 105 3.69 2.23 4.89
C ASN A 105 4.48 2.61 6.15
N VAL A 106 3.82 3.39 7.00
CA VAL A 106 4.30 3.74 8.34
C VAL A 106 4.33 2.49 9.22
N SER A 107 5.21 2.43 10.22
CA SER A 107 5.37 1.26 11.09
C SER A 107 4.09 0.90 11.86
N GLY A 108 3.96 -0.37 12.22
CA GLY A 108 2.85 -0.82 13.07
C GLY A 108 2.89 -0.20 14.48
N SER A 109 4.09 0.14 14.98
CA SER A 109 4.25 0.88 16.25
C SER A 109 3.57 2.25 16.21
N TYR A 110 3.73 3.00 15.12
CA TYR A 110 3.07 4.30 14.95
C TYR A 110 1.55 4.16 14.89
N GLY A 111 1.05 3.11 14.24
CA GLY A 111 -0.37 2.79 14.19
C GLY A 111 -0.97 2.53 15.57
N ARG A 112 -0.35 1.62 16.34
CA ARG A 112 -0.78 1.32 17.72
C ARG A 112 -0.73 2.54 18.62
N GLU A 113 0.28 3.38 18.47
CA GLU A 113 0.40 4.62 19.21
C GLU A 113 -0.70 5.61 18.83
N THR A 114 -0.99 5.77 17.55
CA THR A 114 -2.04 6.65 17.04
C THR A 114 -3.42 6.21 17.54
N GLU A 115 -3.75 4.93 17.45
CA GLU A 115 -5.00 4.40 18.02
C GLU A 115 -5.10 4.61 19.53
N ARG A 116 -3.99 4.45 20.27
CA ARG A 116 -3.97 4.72 21.71
C ARG A 116 -4.27 6.18 22.00
N LEU A 117 -3.64 7.10 21.25
CA LEU A 117 -3.83 8.53 21.43
C LEU A 117 -5.23 8.99 21.03
N GLU A 118 -5.78 8.49 19.93
CA GLU A 118 -7.17 8.75 19.54
C GLU A 118 -8.15 8.31 20.62
N ARG A 119 -7.97 7.11 21.20
CA ARG A 119 -8.78 6.64 22.35
C ARG A 119 -8.61 7.54 23.58
N ALA A 120 -7.43 8.14 23.75
CA ALA A 120 -7.13 9.08 24.82
C ALA A 120 -7.63 10.52 24.53
N GLY A 121 -8.30 10.74 23.40
CA GLY A 121 -8.85 12.04 23.00
C GLY A 121 -7.81 13.01 22.47
N TYR A 122 -6.71 12.50 21.90
CA TYR A 122 -5.69 13.32 21.27
C TYR A 122 -6.27 14.11 20.11
N ASP A 123 -6.25 15.42 20.24
CA ASP A 123 -6.77 16.36 19.24
C ASP A 123 -6.08 17.71 19.41
N GLU A 124 -6.41 18.64 18.52
CA GLU A 124 -6.04 20.04 18.62
C GLU A 124 -6.95 20.77 19.61
N TYR A 125 -6.34 21.44 20.58
CA TYR A 125 -7.06 22.19 21.61
C TYR A 125 -6.46 23.58 21.78
N SER A 126 -7.31 24.60 21.80
CA SER A 126 -6.90 25.97 22.13
C SER A 126 -6.73 26.14 23.64
N VAL A 127 -5.49 26.32 24.10
CA VAL A 127 -5.14 26.48 25.52
C VAL A 127 -4.61 27.88 25.79
N ALA A 128 -4.95 28.44 26.95
CA ALA A 128 -4.46 29.76 27.35
C ALA A 128 -3.01 29.69 27.88
N VAL A 129 -2.19 30.63 27.42
CA VAL A 129 -0.85 30.88 27.95
C VAL A 129 -0.95 31.46 29.35
N VAL A 130 -0.34 30.83 30.34
CA VAL A 130 -0.30 31.36 31.72
C VAL A 130 0.80 32.38 31.87
N ARG A 131 1.99 32.05 31.37
CA ARG A 131 3.18 32.91 31.42
C ARG A 131 4.13 32.55 30.30
N LEU A 132 5.00 33.50 29.97
CA LEU A 132 6.16 33.26 29.13
C LEU A 132 7.24 32.62 30.00
N ALA A 133 7.80 31.50 29.53
CA ALA A 133 8.90 30.79 30.19
C ALA A 133 10.28 31.25 29.68
N GLY A 134 10.32 32.02 28.60
CA GLY A 134 11.50 32.69 28.05
C GLY A 134 11.14 34.03 27.40
N GLU A 135 12.15 34.80 27.01
CA GLU A 135 11.96 36.05 26.27
C GLU A 135 11.59 35.75 24.80
N PRO A 136 10.65 36.50 24.19
CA PRO A 136 10.33 36.33 22.78
C PRO A 136 11.52 36.70 21.88
N GLU A 137 12.01 35.73 21.11
CA GLU A 137 13.05 35.95 20.10
C GLU A 137 12.38 36.29 18.77
N PHE A 138 12.70 37.47 18.22
CA PHE A 138 12.17 37.89 16.92
C PHE A 138 13.08 37.41 15.80
N HIS A 139 12.49 36.76 14.82
CA HIS A 139 13.15 36.36 13.58
C HIS A 139 12.58 37.20 12.44
N GLU A 140 13.44 37.99 11.82
CA GLU A 140 13.11 38.73 10.61
C GLU A 140 12.75 37.74 9.49
N GLY A 141 11.70 38.08 8.74
CA GLY A 141 11.25 37.28 7.61
C GLY A 141 12.27 37.31 6.47
N GLY A 142 12.41 36.19 5.77
CA GLY A 142 13.21 36.07 4.56
C GLY A 142 12.35 36.10 3.29
N GLU A 143 12.97 35.84 2.13
CA GLU A 143 12.28 35.77 0.83
C GLU A 143 11.14 34.72 0.83
N ASP A 144 11.32 33.62 1.57
CA ASP A 144 10.38 32.49 1.64
C ASP A 144 9.58 32.41 2.96
N HIS A 145 9.84 33.30 3.94
CA HIS A 145 9.28 33.17 5.29
C HIS A 145 8.81 34.51 5.86
N ASP A 146 7.57 34.54 6.33
CA ASP A 146 7.03 35.68 7.08
C ASP A 146 7.80 35.88 8.41
N PRO A 147 7.96 37.13 8.88
CA PRO A 147 8.57 37.41 10.18
C PRO A 147 7.77 36.76 11.32
N TYR A 148 8.49 36.20 12.30
CA TYR A 148 7.88 35.43 13.39
C TYR A 148 8.59 35.63 14.74
N TYR A 149 7.87 35.29 15.81
CA TYR A 149 8.44 35.21 17.15
C TYR A 149 8.51 33.75 17.59
N LEU A 150 9.65 33.39 18.18
CA LEU A 150 9.86 32.10 18.84
C LEU A 150 9.88 32.35 20.35
N THR A 151 9.05 31.64 21.11
CA THR A 151 8.94 31.89 22.56
C THR A 151 8.60 30.61 23.32
N ASP A 152 9.26 30.39 24.46
CA ASP A 152 8.90 29.31 25.38
C ASP A 152 7.67 29.72 26.19
N LEU A 153 6.60 28.91 26.15
CA LEU A 153 5.31 29.22 26.77
C LEU A 153 4.97 28.21 27.87
N ALA A 154 4.53 28.69 29.02
CA ALA A 154 3.92 27.84 30.03
C ALA A 154 2.39 27.82 29.84
N LEU A 155 1.87 26.65 29.49
CA LEU A 155 0.48 26.40 29.18
C LEU A 155 -0.21 25.68 30.34
N ARG A 156 -1.47 26.01 30.62
CA ARG A 156 -2.28 25.30 31.63
C ARG A 156 -3.21 24.31 30.96
N ILE A 157 -2.79 23.06 30.93
CA ILE A 157 -3.47 22.01 30.20
C ILE A 157 -4.53 21.34 31.07
N PRO A 158 -5.79 21.28 30.61
CA PRO A 158 -6.88 20.67 31.35
C PRO A 158 -6.93 19.14 31.12
N TYR A 159 -6.01 18.38 31.71
CA TYR A 159 -6.13 16.92 31.73
C TYR A 159 -7.32 16.48 32.59
N GLU A 160 -7.89 15.30 32.30
CA GLU A 160 -9.00 14.74 33.10
C GLU A 160 -8.60 14.46 34.55
N ALA A 161 -7.34 14.07 34.79
CA ALA A 161 -6.79 13.86 36.13
C ALA A 161 -6.56 15.17 36.91
N GLY A 162 -6.61 16.32 36.24
CA GLY A 162 -6.38 17.63 36.84
C GLY A 162 -5.58 18.57 35.95
N ARG A 163 -5.68 19.87 36.24
CA ARG A 163 -4.95 20.90 35.48
C ARG A 163 -3.45 20.81 35.77
N ARG A 164 -2.63 20.76 34.73
CA ARG A 164 -1.17 20.73 34.84
C ARG A 164 -0.55 21.86 34.03
N GLU A 165 0.47 22.51 34.58
CA GLU A 165 1.28 23.47 33.85
C GLU A 165 2.37 22.71 33.08
N VAL A 166 2.45 22.94 31.77
CA VAL A 166 3.43 22.32 30.87
C VAL A 166 4.13 23.43 30.10
N THR A 167 5.45 23.38 30.09
CA THR A 167 6.27 24.33 29.32
C THR A 167 6.47 23.78 27.91
N LEU A 168 5.89 24.44 26.91
CA LEU A 168 6.17 24.22 25.50
C LEU A 168 7.36 25.08 25.10
N ARG A 169 8.34 24.49 24.43
CA ARG A 169 9.52 25.23 23.96
C ARG A 169 9.36 25.64 22.50
N GLY A 170 9.87 26.82 22.17
CA GLY A 170 9.99 27.31 20.80
C GLY A 170 8.67 27.47 20.06
N VAL A 171 7.65 28.02 20.72
CA VAL A 171 6.33 28.20 20.10
C VAL A 171 6.39 29.30 19.05
N TYR A 172 5.88 29.00 17.85
CA TYR A 172 5.84 29.94 16.74
C TYR A 172 4.60 30.83 16.81
N THR A 173 4.80 32.14 16.68
CA THR A 173 3.70 33.11 16.56
C THR A 173 3.94 34.14 15.47
N ARG A 174 2.93 34.32 14.60
CA ARG A 174 2.97 35.32 13.53
C ARG A 174 2.65 36.71 14.06
N SER A 175 3.37 37.70 13.52
CA SER A 175 3.06 39.14 13.62
C SER A 175 3.17 39.81 14.99
N LYS A 176 2.94 39.12 16.11
CA LYS A 176 3.02 39.69 17.47
C LYS A 176 3.54 38.67 18.47
N ALA A 177 4.40 39.13 19.39
CA ALA A 177 4.86 38.32 20.51
C ALA A 177 3.67 37.84 21.38
N PRO A 178 3.69 36.58 21.83
CA PRO A 178 2.64 36.01 22.65
C PRO A 178 2.56 36.71 24.00
N ARG A 179 1.35 36.81 24.57
CA ARG A 179 1.11 37.41 25.88
C ARG A 179 0.38 36.42 26.79
N PRO A 180 0.53 36.52 28.11
CA PRO A 180 -0.33 35.80 29.05
C PRO A 180 -1.81 36.04 28.72
N GLY A 181 -2.60 34.96 28.68
CA GLY A 181 -4.01 34.97 28.29
C GLY A 181 -4.27 34.76 26.79
N THR A 182 -3.26 34.85 25.93
CA THR A 182 -3.39 34.46 24.52
C THR A 182 -3.71 32.96 24.43
N LYS A 183 -4.62 32.59 23.52
CA LYS A 183 -4.90 31.19 23.20
C LYS A 183 -3.94 30.73 22.11
N VAL A 184 -3.36 29.55 22.30
CA VAL A 184 -2.50 28.87 21.32
C VAL A 184 -3.08 27.48 21.11
N ASP A 185 -3.13 27.05 19.86
CA ASP A 185 -3.58 25.72 19.49
C ASP A 185 -2.44 24.74 19.71
N VAL A 186 -2.71 23.70 20.51
CA VAL A 186 -1.73 22.67 20.85
C VAL A 186 -2.38 21.31 20.80
N TYR A 187 -1.59 20.31 20.44
CA TYR A 187 -2.01 18.92 20.40
C TYR A 187 -1.65 18.23 21.70
N PHE A 188 -2.64 17.63 22.37
CA PHE A 188 -2.41 16.80 23.54
C PHE A 188 -3.54 15.78 23.73
N ALA A 189 -3.30 14.75 24.55
CA ALA A 189 -4.30 13.76 24.94
C ALA A 189 -4.82 14.05 26.36
N PRO A 190 -6.09 14.50 26.54
CA PRO A 190 -6.63 14.82 27.87
C PRO A 190 -6.63 13.64 28.86
N ARG A 191 -6.73 12.40 28.34
CA ARG A 191 -6.77 11.16 29.13
C ARG A 191 -5.41 10.49 29.33
N ASP A 192 -4.36 10.98 28.68
CA ASP A 192 -3.00 10.44 28.82
C ASP A 192 -1.99 11.56 29.11
N PRO A 193 -1.81 11.92 30.40
CA PRO A 193 -0.92 13.01 30.82
C PRO A 193 0.57 12.77 30.55
N ASN A 194 0.96 11.56 30.13
CA ASN A 194 2.34 11.23 29.79
C ASN A 194 2.66 11.53 28.33
N THR A 195 1.65 11.77 27.49
CA THR A 195 1.85 12.15 26.09
C THR A 195 2.36 13.59 26.02
N PRO A 196 3.47 13.85 25.29
CA PRO A 196 4.02 15.21 25.17
C PRO A 196 3.03 16.11 24.44
N VAL A 197 3.02 17.38 24.85
CA VAL A 197 2.21 18.42 24.23
C VAL A 197 3.05 19.03 23.13
N THR A 198 2.48 19.21 21.95
CA THR A 198 3.21 19.65 20.76
C THR A 198 2.41 20.72 20.01
N GLU A 199 3.11 21.67 19.40
CA GLU A 199 2.50 22.67 18.52
C GLU A 199 2.10 22.05 17.17
N ASP A 200 3.01 21.29 16.56
CA ASP A 200 2.74 20.53 15.34
C ASP A 200 2.61 19.03 15.67
N GLY A 201 1.44 18.67 16.18
CA GLY A 201 1.10 17.30 16.55
C GLY A 201 0.17 16.62 15.55
N ARG A 202 -0.08 17.23 14.39
CA ARG A 202 -1.13 16.77 13.49
C ARG A 202 -0.81 15.39 12.95
N ARG A 203 -1.47 14.37 13.51
CA ARG A 203 -1.40 12.99 13.02
C ARG A 203 -2.39 12.82 11.87
N SER A 204 -2.08 13.43 10.73
CA SER A 204 -2.83 13.15 9.51
C SER A 204 -2.45 11.75 9.00
N THR A 205 -3.42 10.99 8.51
CA THR A 205 -3.17 9.75 7.80
C THR A 205 -2.42 10.08 6.50
N VAL A 206 -1.09 10.18 6.57
CA VAL A 206 -0.17 10.47 5.44
C VAL A 206 -0.51 9.61 4.22
N ARG A 207 -1.08 8.42 4.45
CA ARG A 207 -1.63 7.51 3.45
C ARG A 207 -2.75 8.10 2.58
N LEU A 208 -3.71 8.83 3.14
CA LEU A 208 -4.81 9.44 2.37
C LEU A 208 -4.32 10.59 1.49
N PHE A 209 -3.42 11.42 2.03
CA PHE A 209 -2.73 12.45 1.25
C PHE A 209 -1.86 11.82 0.15
N LEU A 210 -1.07 10.80 0.46
CA LEU A 210 -0.27 10.07 -0.54
C LEU A 210 -1.16 9.42 -1.60
N ILE A 211 -2.27 8.76 -1.24
CA ILE A 211 -3.20 8.16 -2.21
C ILE A 211 -3.84 9.23 -3.10
N ALA A 212 -4.22 10.38 -2.55
CA ALA A 212 -4.81 11.48 -3.33
C ALA A 212 -3.76 12.16 -4.22
N PHE A 213 -2.59 12.48 -3.68
CA PHE A 213 -1.49 13.13 -4.38
C PHE A 213 -0.90 12.22 -5.46
N LEU A 214 -0.49 11.00 -5.09
CA LEU A 214 -0.09 9.97 -6.06
C LEU A 214 -1.25 9.63 -6.97
N GLY A 215 -2.49 9.73 -6.50
CA GLY A 215 -3.65 9.50 -7.35
C GLY A 215 -3.71 10.45 -8.54
N ILE A 216 -3.55 11.75 -8.31
CA ILE A 216 -3.58 12.75 -9.38
C ILE A 216 -2.43 12.57 -10.37
N TRP A 217 -1.23 12.22 -9.89
CA TRP A 217 -0.03 12.16 -10.73
C TRP A 217 0.26 10.77 -11.31
N ILE A 218 -0.02 9.71 -10.56
CA ILE A 218 0.30 8.31 -10.91
C ILE A 218 -0.88 7.61 -11.58
N TRP A 219 -2.15 7.90 -11.28
CA TRP A 219 -3.26 7.27 -12.01
C TRP A 219 -3.21 7.53 -13.52
N PRO A 220 -2.96 8.76 -14.02
CA PRO A 220 -2.81 8.99 -15.45
C PRO A 220 -1.66 8.18 -16.07
N LEU A 221 -0.55 8.01 -15.33
CA LEU A 221 0.59 7.20 -15.77
C LEU A 221 0.22 5.71 -15.83
N LEU A 222 -0.45 5.18 -14.80
CA LEU A 222 -0.91 3.78 -14.78
C LEU A 222 -1.91 3.50 -15.89
N LEU A 223 -2.84 4.43 -16.13
CA LEU A 223 -3.78 4.34 -17.24
C LEU A 223 -3.05 4.40 -18.58
N GLY A 224 -2.12 5.35 -18.76
CA GLY A 224 -1.30 5.49 -19.95
C GLY A 224 -0.51 4.22 -20.26
N VAL A 225 0.17 3.65 -19.27
CA VAL A 225 0.87 2.37 -19.39
C VAL A 225 -0.10 1.24 -19.73
N GLY A 226 -1.22 1.12 -19.03
CA GLY A 226 -2.21 0.08 -19.29
C GLY A 226 -2.82 0.17 -20.69
N PHE A 227 -3.14 1.38 -21.17
CA PHE A 227 -3.62 1.60 -22.53
C PHE A 227 -2.54 1.36 -23.59
N SER A 228 -1.28 1.71 -23.31
CA SER A 228 -0.16 1.46 -24.22
C SER A 228 0.12 -0.03 -24.36
N LEU A 229 0.21 -0.75 -23.24
CA LEU A 229 0.33 -2.21 -23.21
C LEU A 229 -0.85 -2.86 -23.93
N LYS A 230 -2.07 -2.38 -23.68
CA LYS A 230 -3.25 -2.85 -24.39
C LYS A 230 -3.08 -2.62 -25.89
N GLY A 231 -2.76 -1.41 -26.34
CA GLY A 231 -2.62 -1.06 -27.76
C GLY A 231 -1.55 -1.87 -28.50
N MET A 232 -0.51 -2.31 -27.79
CA MET A 232 0.58 -3.13 -28.33
C MET A 232 0.30 -4.65 -28.30
N SER A 233 -0.73 -5.10 -27.59
CA SER A 233 -1.04 -6.53 -27.44
C SER A 233 -2.11 -6.98 -28.42
N ASP A 234 -1.90 -8.06 -29.17
CA ASP A 234 -2.95 -8.70 -29.96
C ASP A 234 -3.79 -9.66 -29.11
N ASP A 235 -5.06 -9.85 -29.46
CA ASP A 235 -5.97 -10.71 -28.70
C ASP A 235 -5.58 -12.19 -28.79
N ASP A 236 -4.98 -12.59 -29.92
CA ASP A 236 -4.47 -13.95 -30.16
C ASP A 236 -3.22 -14.23 -29.31
N ASP A 237 -2.26 -13.30 -29.27
CA ASP A 237 -1.06 -13.40 -28.44
C ASP A 237 -1.40 -13.55 -26.95
N VAL A 238 -2.34 -12.72 -26.46
CA VAL A 238 -2.82 -12.77 -25.08
C VAL A 238 -3.57 -14.07 -24.80
N HIS A 239 -4.31 -14.59 -25.77
CA HIS A 239 -4.96 -15.90 -25.63
C HIS A 239 -3.93 -17.02 -25.50
N ASP A 240 -2.85 -16.95 -26.26
CA ASP A 240 -1.78 -17.92 -26.20
C ASP A 240 -1.04 -17.89 -24.86
N LEU A 241 -0.90 -16.73 -24.20
CA LEU A 241 -0.34 -16.65 -22.84
C LEU A 241 -1.06 -17.54 -21.83
N ARG A 242 -2.35 -17.84 -22.03
CA ARG A 242 -3.13 -18.74 -21.16
C ARG A 242 -2.68 -20.20 -21.24
N ARG A 243 -2.07 -20.62 -22.36
CA ARG A 243 -1.65 -22.01 -22.56
C ARG A 243 -0.46 -22.30 -21.67
N PHE A 244 -0.64 -23.17 -20.68
CA PHE A 244 0.40 -23.51 -19.73
C PHE A 244 1.60 -24.14 -20.45
N SER A 245 2.76 -23.50 -20.27
CA SER A 245 4.07 -24.02 -20.66
C SER A 245 4.96 -23.99 -19.41
N PRO A 246 5.41 -25.15 -18.89
CA PRO A 246 6.13 -25.20 -17.62
C PRO A 246 7.43 -24.39 -17.63
N GLY A 247 8.16 -24.38 -18.76
CA GLY A 247 9.39 -23.58 -18.91
C GLY A 247 9.16 -22.06 -18.90
N VAL A 248 7.93 -21.60 -19.10
CA VAL A 248 7.57 -20.18 -19.10
C VAL A 248 6.88 -19.78 -17.78
N HIS A 249 5.92 -20.57 -17.33
CA HIS A 249 5.04 -20.22 -16.21
C HIS A 249 5.65 -20.52 -14.85
N LEU A 250 6.50 -21.56 -14.72
CA LEU A 250 7.14 -21.86 -13.44
C LEU A 250 8.15 -20.78 -13.03
N PRO A 251 9.04 -20.29 -13.92
CA PRO A 251 9.92 -19.19 -13.56
C PRO A 251 9.14 -17.90 -13.25
N ALA A 252 8.10 -17.59 -14.03
CA ALA A 252 7.25 -16.42 -13.76
C ALA A 252 6.59 -16.51 -12.38
N LEU A 253 6.04 -17.67 -12.01
CA LEU A 253 5.49 -17.91 -10.68
C LEU A 253 6.57 -17.76 -9.59
N ALA A 254 7.79 -18.28 -9.81
CA ALA A 254 8.89 -18.15 -8.87
C ALA A 254 9.28 -16.68 -8.64
N VAL A 255 9.32 -15.86 -9.69
CA VAL A 255 9.57 -14.40 -9.59
C VAL A 255 8.49 -13.72 -8.76
N LEU A 256 7.21 -14.02 -9.01
CA LEU A 256 6.09 -13.46 -8.26
C LEU A 256 6.11 -13.88 -6.78
N LEU A 257 6.36 -15.16 -6.50
CA LEU A 257 6.50 -15.64 -5.12
C LEU A 257 7.69 -15.02 -4.41
N THR A 258 8.81 -14.81 -5.10
CA THR A 258 9.97 -14.09 -4.56
C THR A 258 9.57 -12.66 -4.18
N GLY A 259 8.82 -11.96 -5.04
CA GLY A 259 8.30 -10.63 -4.72
C GLY A 259 7.40 -10.63 -3.48
N LEU A 260 6.49 -11.58 -3.38
CA LEU A 260 5.63 -11.74 -2.21
C LEU A 260 6.45 -11.97 -0.93
N LEU A 261 7.47 -12.84 -0.98
CA LEU A 261 8.36 -13.09 0.16
C LEU A 261 9.15 -11.84 0.57
N LEU A 262 9.60 -11.04 -0.41
CA LEU A 262 10.31 -9.77 -0.15
C LEU A 262 9.39 -8.70 0.48
N LEU A 263 8.07 -8.77 0.26
CA LEU A 263 7.10 -7.89 0.90
C LEU A 263 6.78 -8.29 2.34
N LEU A 264 6.92 -9.56 2.71
CA LEU A 264 6.50 -10.08 4.02
C LEU A 264 7.12 -9.33 5.20
N PRO A 265 8.43 -9.03 5.24
CA PRO A 265 9.02 -8.28 6.36
C PRO A 265 8.29 -6.97 6.63
N LYS A 266 8.10 -6.16 5.59
CA LYS A 266 7.43 -4.86 5.70
C LYS A 266 5.95 -5.00 6.04
N ALA A 267 5.25 -5.94 5.40
CA ALA A 267 3.83 -6.15 5.60
C ALA A 267 3.48 -6.70 7.00
N LEU A 268 4.41 -7.42 7.65
CA LEU A 268 4.27 -7.98 8.98
C LEU A 268 4.91 -7.12 10.10
N ASP A 269 5.49 -5.96 9.78
CA ASP A 269 6.27 -5.13 10.72
C ASP A 269 7.51 -5.85 11.28
N PHE A 270 8.05 -6.83 10.55
CA PHE A 270 9.23 -7.60 10.95
C PHE A 270 10.51 -6.90 10.45
N GLN A 271 11.30 -6.39 11.39
CA GLN A 271 12.56 -5.71 11.09
C GLN A 271 13.65 -6.71 10.68
N VAL A 272 14.07 -6.64 9.42
CA VAL A 272 15.22 -7.42 8.92
C VAL A 272 16.42 -6.49 8.83
N ALA A 273 17.14 -6.31 9.94
CA ALA A 273 18.34 -5.47 10.03
C ALA A 273 18.17 -4.03 9.49
N GLY A 274 16.94 -3.48 9.53
CA GLY A 274 16.61 -2.15 8.98
C GLY A 274 16.49 -2.07 7.46
N HIS A 275 16.47 -3.21 6.75
CA HIS A 275 16.37 -3.29 5.29
C HIS A 275 15.01 -3.77 4.76
N ASP A 276 14.00 -3.86 5.62
CA ASP A 276 12.64 -4.29 5.25
C ASP A 276 12.02 -3.41 4.16
N GLN A 277 12.29 -2.09 4.18
CA GLN A 277 11.85 -1.18 3.13
C GLN A 277 12.53 -1.44 1.78
N LEU A 278 13.82 -1.78 1.78
CA LEU A 278 14.56 -2.07 0.55
C LEU A 278 14.00 -3.32 -0.14
N TYR A 279 13.73 -4.38 0.62
CA TYR A 279 13.11 -5.59 0.10
C TYR A 279 11.72 -5.32 -0.49
N ALA A 280 10.91 -4.50 0.21
CA ALA A 280 9.61 -4.07 -0.30
C ALA A 280 9.74 -3.28 -1.62
N LEU A 281 10.71 -2.37 -1.75
CA LEU A 281 10.94 -1.64 -3.00
C LEU A 281 11.34 -2.56 -4.15
N ILE A 282 12.25 -3.52 -3.92
CA ILE A 282 12.67 -4.49 -4.93
C ILE A 282 11.50 -5.35 -5.40
N SER A 283 10.59 -5.72 -4.48
CA SER A 283 9.40 -6.53 -4.81
C SER A 283 8.51 -5.92 -5.90
N CYS A 284 8.50 -4.59 -6.02
CA CYS A 284 7.67 -3.85 -6.97
C CYS A 284 8.00 -4.17 -8.44
N LEU A 285 9.23 -4.64 -8.68
CA LEU A 285 9.69 -5.03 -10.01
C LEU A 285 9.16 -6.41 -10.42
N THR A 286 8.74 -7.25 -9.48
CA THR A 286 8.40 -8.64 -9.76
C THR A 286 7.19 -8.85 -10.68
N PRO A 287 6.09 -8.06 -10.62
CA PRO A 287 5.00 -8.21 -11.58
C PRO A 287 5.45 -7.90 -13.02
N ALA A 288 6.24 -6.84 -13.19
CA ALA A 288 6.78 -6.45 -14.50
C ALA A 288 7.79 -7.49 -15.02
N LEU A 289 8.71 -7.97 -14.18
CA LEU A 289 9.68 -9.00 -14.54
C LEU A 289 9.01 -10.32 -14.94
N ALA A 290 7.98 -10.74 -14.19
CA ALA A 290 7.22 -11.94 -14.51
C ALA A 290 6.48 -11.80 -15.85
N LEU A 291 5.85 -10.65 -16.12
CA LEU A 291 5.18 -10.39 -17.40
C LEU A 291 6.19 -10.39 -18.55
N THR A 292 7.29 -9.66 -18.42
CA THR A 292 8.35 -9.58 -19.45
C THR A 292 8.93 -10.96 -19.76
N TRP A 293 9.16 -11.80 -18.74
CA TRP A 293 9.59 -13.18 -18.94
C TRP A 293 8.59 -13.99 -19.77
N VAL A 294 7.29 -13.88 -19.45
CA VAL A 294 6.22 -14.59 -20.14
C VAL A 294 6.14 -14.15 -21.61
N VAL A 295 6.21 -12.84 -21.87
CA VAL A 295 6.16 -12.28 -23.24
C VAL A 295 7.37 -12.74 -24.05
N ILE A 296 8.59 -12.57 -23.54
CA ILE A 296 9.82 -12.93 -24.27
C ILE A 296 9.91 -14.42 -24.60
N LYS A 297 9.38 -15.30 -23.75
CA LYS A 297 9.46 -16.75 -23.96
C LYS A 297 8.29 -17.32 -24.77
N LYS A 298 7.29 -16.51 -25.08
CA LYS A 298 6.12 -16.89 -25.88
C LYS A 298 6.11 -16.24 -27.26
N ALA A 299 6.74 -15.08 -27.42
CA ALA A 299 7.12 -14.50 -28.70
C ALA A 299 8.21 -15.34 -29.38
#